data_AF-A0A5N6L398-F1
#
_entry.id   AF-A0A5N6L398-F1
#
_cell.length_a   1.000
_cell.length_b   1.000
_cell.length_c   1.000
_cell.angle_alpha   90.00
_cell.angle_beta   90.00
_cell.angle_gamma   90.00
#
_symmetry.space_group_name_H-M   'P 1'
#
loop_
_entity.id
_entity.type
_entity.pdbx_description
1 polymer ?
#
loop_
_entity_poly.entity_id
_entity_poly.type
_entity_poly.pdbx_seq_one_letter_code
_entity_poly.pdbx_strand_id
1 'polypeptide(L)'
;MLFSRATTLLLAATTAIAAPLQVRATSQDPVVAVAENDIGAISTAVVALTAAINGYRSGVLEATPILANTANVHLVNRKAYVDAVAAVTANVKANEEQSAEIVKFTADSVGVTIPQSIKALKAKREPLAKAGLTDSVVGALQLLKSDHDSYSAELIKVVAPGSLAAAKKVVLDIDNAIQSGIDYFSGSAGSK
;
A
#
# COMPACT_ATOMS: atom_id res chain seq x y z
N MET A 1 -60.36 16.35 24.40
CA MET A 1 -59.53 17.35 23.70
C MET A 1 -58.09 16.83 23.71
N LEU A 2 -57.60 16.42 22.55
CA LEU A 2 -56.22 15.99 22.32
C LEU A 2 -55.32 17.22 22.18
N PHE A 3 -54.14 17.22 22.79
CA PHE A 3 -52.96 17.84 22.16
C PHE A 3 -51.73 16.97 22.43
N SER A 4 -51.28 16.35 21.35
CA SER A 4 -50.10 15.50 21.25
C SER A 4 -48.83 16.36 21.27
N ARG A 5 -47.87 16.04 22.13
CA ARG A 5 -46.51 16.60 22.07
C ARG A 5 -45.60 15.56 21.42
N ALA A 6 -45.28 15.76 20.14
CA ALA A 6 -44.27 14.98 19.45
C ALA A 6 -42.87 15.49 19.83
N THR A 7 -42.11 14.70 20.57
CA THR A 7 -40.69 14.94 20.82
C THR A 7 -39.89 14.24 19.72
N THR A 8 -39.39 15.02 18.75
CA THR A 8 -38.46 14.52 17.73
C THR A 8 -37.08 14.34 18.36
N LEU A 9 -36.64 13.10 18.53
CA LEU A 9 -35.28 12.77 18.95
C LEU A 9 -34.39 12.72 17.70
N LEU A 10 -33.49 13.69 17.55
CA LEU A 10 -32.50 13.72 16.47
C LEU A 10 -31.32 12.82 16.87
N LEU A 11 -31.21 11.65 16.25
CA LEU A 11 -30.07 10.75 16.44
C LEU A 11 -28.90 11.24 15.57
N ALA A 12 -27.96 11.98 16.17
CA ALA A 12 -26.69 12.31 15.52
C ALA A 12 -25.81 11.05 15.50
N ALA A 13 -25.75 10.37 14.36
CA ALA A 13 -24.77 9.31 14.12
C ALA A 13 -23.39 9.95 13.95
N THR A 14 -22.61 10.02 15.04
CA THR A 14 -21.19 10.37 14.98
C THR A 14 -20.43 9.19 14.37
N THR A 15 -20.15 9.24 13.08
CA THR A 15 -19.13 8.39 12.47
C THR A 15 -17.78 8.84 13.00
N ALA A 16 -17.26 8.12 14.00
CA ALA A 16 -15.87 8.24 14.37
C ALA A 16 -15.03 7.76 13.18
N ILE A 17 -14.47 8.70 12.42
CA ILE A 17 -13.42 8.41 11.45
C ILE A 17 -12.22 7.98 12.28
N ALA A 18 -12.02 6.66 12.40
CA ALA A 18 -10.79 6.13 12.98
C ALA A 18 -9.65 6.66 12.10
N ALA A 19 -8.83 7.59 12.64
CA ALA A 19 -7.61 7.98 11.99
C ALA A 19 -6.77 6.71 11.78
N PRO A 20 -6.30 6.42 10.56
CA PRO A 20 -5.44 5.27 10.36
C PRO A 20 -4.19 5.46 11.23
N LEU A 21 -3.71 4.38 11.85
CA LEU A 21 -2.40 4.39 12.50
C LEU A 21 -1.37 4.80 11.45
N GLN A 22 -0.88 6.04 11.55
CA GLN A 22 0.23 6.49 10.74
C GLN A 22 1.49 5.87 11.31
N VAL A 23 2.17 5.06 10.51
CA VAL A 23 3.57 4.72 10.81
C VAL A 23 4.35 6.01 10.63
N ARG A 24 4.70 6.67 11.73
CA ARG A 24 5.44 7.95 11.72
C ARG A 24 6.92 7.69 11.53
N ALA A 25 7.58 8.55 10.74
CA ALA A 25 9.03 8.66 10.74
C ALA A 25 9.54 8.86 12.17
N THR A 26 10.61 8.16 12.52
CA THR A 26 11.23 8.21 13.85
C THR A 26 12.56 8.92 13.84
N SER A 27 13.17 9.09 12.67
CA SER A 27 14.47 9.74 12.51
C SER A 27 14.35 11.27 12.40
N GLN A 28 15.32 11.98 12.98
CA GLN A 28 15.51 13.42 12.79
C GLN A 28 16.39 13.75 11.58
N ASP A 29 17.01 12.73 10.97
CA ASP A 29 17.79 12.90 9.76
C ASP A 29 16.86 13.15 8.56
N PRO A 30 17.08 14.21 7.76
CA PRO A 30 16.16 14.57 6.68
C PRO A 30 16.07 13.50 5.59
N VAL A 31 17.14 12.74 5.32
CA VAL A 31 17.14 11.69 4.29
C VAL A 31 16.31 10.50 4.75
N VAL A 32 16.54 10.05 5.99
CA VAL A 32 15.79 8.93 6.59
C VAL A 32 14.34 9.34 6.78
N ALA A 33 14.08 10.53 7.31
CA ALA A 33 12.73 10.99 7.59
C ALA A 33 11.86 11.08 6.32
N VAL A 34 12.42 11.56 5.19
CA VAL A 34 11.67 11.58 3.91
C VAL A 34 11.36 10.16 3.46
N ALA A 35 12.35 9.27 3.43
CA ALA A 35 12.13 7.87 3.04
C ALA A 35 11.12 7.15 3.93
N GLU A 36 11.25 7.26 5.26
CA GLU A 36 10.32 6.66 6.23
C GLU A 36 8.90 7.23 6.09
N ASN A 37 8.75 8.54 5.89
CA ASN A 37 7.42 9.14 5.68
C ASN A 37 6.75 8.61 4.42
N ASP A 38 7.49 8.49 3.32
CA ASP A 38 6.96 7.97 2.06
C ASP A 38 6.60 6.48 2.16
N ILE A 39 7.50 5.66 2.71
CA ILE A 39 7.26 4.24 2.96
C ILE A 39 6.07 4.06 3.91
N GLY A 40 5.99 4.87 4.97
CA GLY A 40 4.90 4.86 5.95
C GLY A 40 3.56 5.24 5.32
N ALA A 41 3.55 6.22 4.41
CA ALA A 41 2.36 6.61 3.66
C ALA A 41 1.88 5.50 2.73
N ILE A 42 2.79 4.82 2.02
CA ILE A 42 2.46 3.64 1.21
C ILE A 42 1.87 2.54 2.10
N SER A 43 2.52 2.21 3.21
CA SER A 43 2.04 1.19 4.15
C SER A 43 0.63 1.52 4.66
N THR A 44 0.39 2.78 5.04
CA THR A 44 -0.92 3.25 5.50
C THR A 44 -1.99 3.12 4.42
N ALA A 45 -1.68 3.49 3.18
CA ALA A 45 -2.60 3.34 2.05
C ALA A 45 -2.90 1.87 1.75
N VAL A 46 -1.91 0.98 1.85
CA VAL A 46 -2.08 -0.47 1.67
C VAL A 46 -2.94 -1.09 2.79
N VAL A 47 -2.83 -0.61 4.03
CA VAL A 47 -3.72 -1.01 5.13
C VAL A 47 -5.17 -0.61 4.83
N ALA A 48 -5.41 0.61 4.34
CA ALA A 48 -6.75 1.05 3.95
C ALA A 48 -7.32 0.23 2.77
N LEU A 49 -6.48 -0.08 1.77
CA LEU A 49 -6.83 -1.00 0.69
C LEU A 49 -7.19 -2.39 1.23
N THR A 50 -6.41 -2.93 2.17
CA THR A 50 -6.69 -4.22 2.80
C THR A 50 -8.04 -4.23 3.51
N ALA A 51 -8.37 -3.15 4.23
CA ALA A 51 -9.68 -3.00 4.88
C ALA A 51 -10.82 -2.99 3.85
N ALA A 52 -10.68 -2.26 2.74
CA ALA A 52 -11.65 -2.24 1.66
C ALA A 52 -11.84 -3.63 1.03
N ILE A 53 -10.75 -4.35 0.76
CA ILE A 53 -10.77 -5.73 0.25
C ILE A 53 -11.52 -6.65 1.22
N ASN A 54 -11.22 -6.59 2.52
CA ASN A 54 -11.89 -7.42 3.52
C ASN A 54 -13.38 -7.09 3.64
N GLY A 55 -13.75 -5.81 3.48
CA GLY A 55 -15.13 -5.31 3.46
C GLY A 55 -15.94 -5.75 2.24
N TYR A 56 -15.29 -5.96 1.09
CA TYR A 56 -15.96 -6.37 -0.15
C TYR A 56 -16.71 -7.70 0.00
N ARG A 57 -17.97 -7.76 -0.46
CA ARG A 57 -18.76 -9.00 -0.53
C ARG A 57 -19.00 -9.41 -1.98
N SER A 58 -19.54 -8.51 -2.80
CA SER A 58 -19.83 -8.82 -4.21
C SER A 58 -20.18 -7.59 -5.05
N GLY A 59 -20.06 -7.73 -6.37
CA GLY A 59 -20.61 -6.77 -7.34
C GLY A 59 -19.74 -5.53 -7.54
N VAL A 60 -19.90 -4.88 -8.69
CA VAL A 60 -19.03 -3.77 -9.10
C VAL A 60 -19.13 -2.56 -8.16
N LEU A 61 -20.33 -2.23 -7.69
CA LEU A 61 -20.55 -1.07 -6.82
C LEU A 61 -19.84 -1.20 -5.47
N GLU A 62 -19.84 -2.40 -4.86
CA GLU A 62 -19.11 -2.61 -3.60
C GLU A 62 -17.58 -2.65 -3.80
N ALA A 63 -17.10 -2.78 -5.03
CA ALA A 63 -15.67 -2.71 -5.34
C ALA A 63 -15.15 -1.26 -5.45
N THR A 64 -16.03 -0.25 -5.45
CA THR A 64 -15.61 1.17 -5.52
C THR A 64 -14.58 1.56 -4.45
N PRO A 65 -14.72 1.17 -3.16
CA PRO A 65 -13.69 1.41 -2.16
C PRO A 65 -12.34 0.73 -2.48
N ILE A 66 -12.33 -0.44 -3.12
CA ILE A 66 -11.09 -1.09 -3.55
C ILE A 66 -10.40 -0.22 -4.61
N LEU A 67 -11.14 0.20 -5.64
CA LEU A 67 -10.59 1.05 -6.71
C LEU A 67 -10.04 2.38 -6.18
N ALA A 68 -10.80 3.06 -5.31
CA ALA A 68 -10.37 4.32 -4.71
C ALA A 68 -9.09 4.16 -3.86
N ASN A 69 -8.99 3.08 -3.07
CA ASN A 69 -7.80 2.83 -2.27
C ASN A 69 -6.60 2.38 -3.11
N THR A 70 -6.81 1.61 -4.19
CA THR A 70 -5.75 1.31 -5.16
C THR A 70 -5.19 2.58 -5.78
N ALA A 71 -6.05 3.51 -6.21
CA ALA A 71 -5.63 4.80 -6.74
C ALA A 71 -4.85 5.61 -5.70
N ASN A 72 -5.26 5.57 -4.42
CA ASN A 72 -4.51 6.21 -3.35
C ASN A 72 -3.11 5.59 -3.15
N VAL A 73 -2.99 4.25 -3.16
CA VAL A 73 -1.68 3.57 -3.09
C VAL A 73 -0.78 4.01 -4.24
N HIS A 74 -1.32 4.06 -5.46
CA HIS A 74 -0.60 4.56 -6.63
C HIS A 74 -0.09 5.99 -6.40
N LEU A 75 -0.97 6.92 -5.98
CA LEU A 75 -0.60 8.32 -5.78
C LEU A 75 0.51 8.51 -4.74
N VAL A 76 0.43 7.84 -3.59
CA VAL A 76 1.46 7.96 -2.56
C VAL A 76 2.78 7.31 -2.99
N ASN A 77 2.73 6.23 -3.78
CA ASN A 77 3.93 5.64 -4.36
C ASN A 77 4.56 6.56 -5.42
N ARG A 78 3.76 7.20 -6.29
CA ARG A 78 4.27 8.17 -7.27
C ARG A 78 4.93 9.36 -6.59
N LYS A 79 4.40 9.84 -5.46
CA LYS A 79 5.06 10.86 -4.64
C LYS A 79 6.42 10.35 -4.13
N ALA A 80 6.45 9.16 -3.53
CA ALA A 80 7.68 8.55 -3.03
C ALA A 80 8.77 8.39 -4.10
N TYR A 81 8.37 7.99 -5.31
CA TYR A 81 9.24 7.96 -6.48
C TYR A 81 9.82 9.34 -6.80
N VAL A 82 8.98 10.38 -6.87
CA VAL A 82 9.43 11.75 -7.17
C VAL A 82 10.45 12.23 -6.12
N ASP A 83 10.20 11.98 -4.84
CA ASP A 83 11.10 12.37 -3.76
C ASP A 83 12.44 11.59 -3.82
N ALA A 84 12.40 10.30 -4.16
CA ALA A 84 13.61 9.51 -4.40
C ALA A 84 14.43 10.03 -5.60
N VAL A 85 13.78 10.36 -6.72
CA VAL A 85 14.44 10.98 -7.89
C VAL A 85 15.07 12.32 -7.52
N ALA A 86 14.37 13.13 -6.73
CA ALA A 86 14.88 14.42 -6.26
C ALA A 86 16.12 14.25 -5.38
N ALA A 87 16.10 13.29 -4.45
CA ALA A 87 17.25 12.94 -3.61
C ALA A 87 18.45 12.49 -4.45
N VAL A 88 18.24 11.59 -5.42
CA VAL A 88 19.30 11.13 -6.33
C VAL A 88 19.88 12.29 -7.14
N THR A 89 19.03 13.18 -7.66
CA THR A 89 19.43 14.35 -8.45
C THR A 89 20.22 15.36 -7.63
N ALA A 90 19.85 15.55 -6.36
CA ALA A 90 20.58 16.39 -5.41
C ALA A 90 21.85 15.71 -4.86
N ASN A 91 22.20 14.51 -5.34
CA ASN A 91 23.32 13.69 -4.88
C ASN A 91 23.26 13.39 -3.36
N VAL A 92 22.05 13.28 -2.83
CA VAL A 92 21.83 12.84 -1.45
C VAL A 92 22.12 11.34 -1.35
N LYS A 93 22.90 10.97 -0.33
CA LYS A 93 23.24 9.58 -0.01
C LYS A 93 23.06 9.35 1.49
N ALA A 94 22.43 8.24 1.82
CA ALA A 94 22.42 7.75 3.19
C ALA A 94 23.80 7.14 3.50
N ASN A 95 24.29 7.35 4.72
CA ASN A 95 25.39 6.57 5.28
C ASN A 95 24.89 5.15 5.67
N GLU A 96 25.77 4.30 6.19
CA GLU A 96 25.41 2.92 6.52
C GLU A 96 24.35 2.80 7.62
N GLU A 97 24.39 3.65 8.65
CA GLU A 97 23.41 3.65 9.75
C GLU A 97 22.02 4.06 9.24
N GLN A 98 21.95 5.20 8.54
CA GLN A 98 20.73 5.71 7.90
C GLN A 98 20.16 4.70 6.90
N SER A 99 21.03 4.02 6.16
CA SER A 99 20.62 2.98 5.20
C SER A 99 20.03 1.77 5.91
N ALA A 100 20.65 1.32 7.00
CA ALA A 100 20.13 0.23 7.81
C ALA A 100 18.76 0.57 8.42
N GLU A 101 18.56 1.81 8.86
CA GLU A 101 17.27 2.32 9.34
C GLU A 101 16.20 2.26 8.24
N ILE A 102 16.48 2.81 7.05
CA ILE A 102 15.54 2.77 5.91
C ILE A 102 15.18 1.33 5.54
N VAL A 103 16.17 0.44 5.45
CA VAL A 103 15.94 -0.97 5.09
C VAL A 103 15.10 -1.67 6.14
N LYS A 104 15.42 -1.47 7.43
CA LYS A 104 14.65 -2.04 8.54
C LYS A 104 13.21 -1.53 8.53
N PHE A 105 13.01 -0.23 8.40
CA PHE A 105 11.69 0.37 8.34
C PHE A 105 10.88 -0.16 7.16
N THR A 106 11.50 -0.32 5.98
CA THR A 106 10.86 -0.92 4.80
C THR A 106 10.40 -2.35 5.09
N ALA A 107 11.27 -3.18 5.68
CA ALA A 107 10.97 -4.56 6.02
C ALA A 107 9.81 -4.68 7.03
N ASP A 108 9.79 -3.83 8.05
CA ASP A 108 8.80 -3.86 9.13
C ASP A 108 7.44 -3.24 8.74
N SER A 109 7.38 -2.47 7.65
CA SER A 109 6.18 -1.77 7.20
C SER A 109 5.61 -2.35 5.91
N VAL A 110 6.00 -1.83 4.74
CA VAL A 110 5.51 -2.28 3.42
C VAL A 110 5.91 -3.73 3.12
N GLY A 111 7.04 -4.20 3.66
CA GLY A 111 7.43 -5.61 3.64
C GLY A 111 6.44 -6.54 4.35
N VAL A 112 5.60 -6.01 5.23
CA VAL A 112 4.54 -6.75 5.93
C VAL A 112 3.16 -6.47 5.32
N THR A 113 2.81 -5.20 5.10
CA THR A 113 1.45 -4.80 4.72
C THR A 113 1.10 -5.20 3.29
N ILE A 114 2.05 -5.16 2.34
CA ILE A 114 1.80 -5.56 0.94
C ILE A 114 1.48 -7.06 0.84
N PRO A 115 2.31 -7.99 1.37
CA PRO A 115 1.96 -9.42 1.34
C PRO A 115 0.62 -9.75 2.00
N GLN A 116 0.27 -9.05 3.10
CA GLN A 116 -1.03 -9.21 3.75
C GLN A 116 -2.19 -8.77 2.86
N SER A 117 -2.07 -7.61 2.21
CA SER A 117 -3.06 -7.10 1.26
C SER A 117 -3.27 -8.05 0.09
N ILE A 118 -2.17 -8.56 -0.50
CA ILE A 118 -2.25 -9.56 -1.58
C ILE A 118 -2.96 -10.83 -1.12
N LYS A 119 -2.66 -11.33 0.08
CA LYS A 119 -3.35 -12.49 0.66
C LYS A 119 -4.86 -12.23 0.81
N ALA A 120 -5.24 -11.06 1.33
CA ALA A 120 -6.64 -10.67 1.45
C ALA A 120 -7.33 -10.60 0.08
N LEU A 121 -6.64 -10.04 -0.93
CA LEU A 121 -7.16 -9.91 -2.29
C LEU A 121 -7.42 -11.29 -2.91
N LYS A 122 -6.46 -12.21 -2.80
CA LYS A 122 -6.60 -13.60 -3.27
C LYS A 122 -7.81 -14.31 -2.64
N ALA A 123 -8.08 -14.07 -1.36
CA ALA A 123 -9.26 -14.62 -0.68
C ALA A 123 -10.60 -14.11 -1.24
N LYS A 124 -10.59 -13.03 -2.03
CA LYS A 124 -11.78 -12.47 -2.71
C LYS A 124 -11.89 -12.87 -4.18
N ARG A 125 -11.10 -13.84 -4.65
CA ARG A 125 -11.08 -14.24 -6.08
C ARG A 125 -12.46 -14.60 -6.62
N GLU A 126 -13.19 -15.49 -5.96
CA GLU A 126 -14.49 -15.93 -6.45
C GLU A 126 -15.52 -14.78 -6.59
N PRO A 127 -15.78 -13.94 -5.56
CA PRO A 127 -16.72 -12.83 -5.72
C PRO A 127 -16.24 -11.73 -6.68
N LEU A 128 -14.93 -11.53 -6.85
CA LEU A 128 -14.39 -10.62 -7.86
C LEU A 128 -14.61 -11.17 -9.28
N ALA A 129 -14.39 -12.48 -9.47
CA ALA A 129 -14.63 -13.14 -10.76
C ALA A 129 -16.11 -13.13 -11.13
N LYS A 130 -17.02 -13.42 -10.19
CA LYS A 130 -18.47 -13.32 -10.41
C LYS A 130 -18.93 -11.91 -10.78
N ALA A 131 -18.22 -10.89 -10.30
CA ALA A 131 -18.48 -9.49 -10.64
C ALA A 131 -17.81 -9.04 -11.96
N GLY A 132 -17.07 -9.92 -12.64
CA GLY A 132 -16.34 -9.58 -13.87
C GLY A 132 -15.13 -8.67 -13.65
N LEU A 133 -14.56 -8.65 -12.44
CA LEU A 133 -13.50 -7.71 -12.04
C LEU A 133 -12.07 -8.29 -12.12
N THR A 134 -11.91 -9.54 -12.55
CA THR A 134 -10.60 -10.22 -12.60
C THR A 134 -9.56 -9.41 -13.38
N ASP A 135 -9.89 -8.95 -14.58
CA ASP A 135 -8.94 -8.20 -15.43
C ASP A 135 -8.61 -6.83 -14.83
N SER A 136 -9.59 -6.17 -14.19
CA SER A 136 -9.35 -4.92 -13.46
C SER A 136 -8.40 -5.13 -12.27
N VAL A 137 -8.50 -6.27 -11.59
CA VAL A 137 -7.57 -6.65 -10.50
C VAL A 137 -6.17 -6.89 -11.04
N VAL A 138 -6.03 -7.62 -12.15
CA VAL A 138 -4.73 -7.84 -12.81
C VAL A 138 -4.10 -6.51 -13.22
N GLY A 139 -4.85 -5.65 -13.91
CA GLY A 139 -4.36 -4.33 -14.32
C GLY A 139 -3.95 -3.45 -13.14
N ALA A 140 -4.72 -3.46 -12.05
CA ALA A 140 -4.36 -2.75 -10.82
C ALA A 140 -3.06 -3.27 -10.20
N LEU A 141 -2.87 -4.59 -10.12
CA LEU A 141 -1.65 -5.18 -9.58
C LEU A 141 -0.43 -4.90 -10.48
N GLN A 142 -0.60 -4.91 -11.79
CA GLN A 142 0.47 -4.55 -12.74
C GLN A 142 0.88 -3.08 -12.60
N LEU A 143 -0.08 -2.17 -12.43
CA LEU A 143 0.20 -0.76 -12.13
C LEU A 143 1.01 -0.62 -10.84
N LEU A 144 0.56 -1.25 -9.75
CA LEU A 144 1.24 -1.18 -8.46
C LEU A 144 2.62 -1.85 -8.47
N LYS A 145 2.81 -2.91 -9.27
CA LYS A 145 4.12 -3.52 -9.51
C LYS A 145 5.06 -2.53 -10.21
N SER A 146 4.59 -1.88 -11.27
CA SER A 146 5.36 -0.84 -11.98
C SER A 146 5.77 0.31 -11.04
N ASP A 147 4.86 0.74 -10.17
CA ASP A 147 5.15 1.75 -9.16
C ASP A 147 6.24 1.29 -8.19
N HIS A 148 6.11 0.08 -7.62
CA HIS A 148 7.12 -0.55 -6.76
C HIS A 148 8.49 -0.65 -7.43
N ASP A 149 8.54 -1.15 -8.66
CA ASP A 149 9.78 -1.31 -9.42
C ASP A 149 10.46 0.05 -9.66
N SER A 150 9.69 1.06 -10.05
CA SER A 150 10.22 2.40 -10.30
C SER A 150 10.72 3.08 -9.02
N TYR A 151 9.96 3.03 -7.92
CA TYR A 151 10.36 3.62 -6.66
C TYR A 151 11.59 2.93 -6.04
N SER A 152 11.56 1.60 -5.97
CA SER A 152 12.66 0.82 -5.39
C SER A 152 13.97 0.99 -6.16
N ALA A 153 13.92 1.11 -7.48
CA ALA A 153 15.09 1.38 -8.31
C ALA A 153 15.77 2.71 -7.96
N GLU A 154 15.00 3.76 -7.65
CA GLU A 154 15.56 5.05 -7.26
C GLU A 154 16.01 5.07 -5.80
N LEU A 155 15.23 4.50 -4.88
CA LEU A 155 15.59 4.45 -3.46
C LEU A 155 16.89 3.66 -3.22
N ILE A 156 17.11 2.56 -3.94
CA ILE A 156 18.35 1.77 -3.87
C ILE A 156 19.59 2.62 -4.20
N LYS A 157 19.48 3.65 -5.05
CA LYS A 157 20.61 4.52 -5.39
C LYS A 157 21.00 5.45 -4.24
N VAL A 158 20.12 5.66 -3.26
CA VAL A 158 20.37 6.48 -2.06
C VAL A 158 21.07 5.67 -0.96
N VAL A 159 20.81 4.36 -0.92
CA VAL A 159 21.32 3.40 0.08
C VAL A 159 22.83 3.17 -0.06
N ALA A 160 23.52 3.06 1.07
CA ALA A 160 24.95 2.80 1.18
C ALA A 160 25.32 1.36 0.75
N PRO A 161 26.54 1.12 0.23
CA PRO A 161 26.96 -0.18 -0.30
C PRO A 161 26.77 -1.38 0.65
N GLY A 162 27.05 -1.21 1.94
CA GLY A 162 26.93 -2.27 2.94
C GLY A 162 25.49 -2.74 3.16
N SER A 163 24.53 -1.87 2.91
CA SER A 163 23.09 -2.14 3.08
C SER A 163 22.39 -2.63 1.80
N LEU A 164 23.06 -2.58 0.63
CA LEU A 164 22.45 -2.90 -0.67
C LEU A 164 21.88 -4.31 -0.76
N ALA A 165 22.56 -5.32 -0.21
CA ALA A 165 22.10 -6.69 -0.27
C ALA A 165 20.78 -6.88 0.51
N ALA A 166 20.69 -6.29 1.70
CA ALA A 166 19.49 -6.33 2.52
C ALA A 166 18.35 -5.54 1.86
N ALA A 167 18.63 -4.35 1.33
CA ALA A 167 17.65 -3.54 0.59
C ALA A 167 17.04 -4.32 -0.59
N LYS A 168 17.89 -4.90 -1.45
CA LYS A 168 17.46 -5.70 -2.61
C LYS A 168 16.63 -6.90 -2.21
N LYS A 169 16.95 -7.54 -1.08
CA LYS A 169 16.15 -8.66 -0.57
C LYS A 169 14.74 -8.22 -0.22
N VAL A 170 14.58 -7.12 0.51
CA VAL A 170 13.25 -6.59 0.88
C VAL A 170 12.45 -6.21 -0.37
N VAL A 171 13.09 -5.57 -1.35
CA VAL A 171 12.46 -5.24 -2.64
C VAL A 171 11.98 -6.50 -3.37
N LEU A 172 12.80 -7.54 -3.42
CA LEU A 172 12.43 -8.81 -4.05
C LEU A 172 11.29 -9.52 -3.33
N ASP A 173 11.27 -9.50 -2.00
CA ASP A 173 10.21 -10.13 -1.21
C ASP A 173 8.84 -9.46 -1.48
N ILE A 174 8.81 -8.12 -1.56
CA ILE A 174 7.62 -7.34 -1.93
C ILE A 174 7.22 -7.61 -3.38
N ASP A 175 8.20 -7.61 -4.29
CA ASP A 175 7.98 -7.86 -5.71
C ASP A 175 7.30 -9.21 -5.96
N ASN A 176 7.85 -10.26 -5.35
CA ASN A 176 7.30 -11.61 -5.41
C ASN A 176 5.88 -11.68 -4.84
N ALA A 177 5.57 -10.92 -3.78
CA ALA A 177 4.22 -10.88 -3.24
C ALA A 177 3.24 -10.30 -4.27
N ILE A 178 3.55 -9.15 -4.87
CA ILE A 178 2.69 -8.52 -5.88
C ILE A 178 2.56 -9.44 -7.11
N GLN A 179 3.67 -9.98 -7.61
CA GLN A 179 3.68 -10.91 -8.75
C GLN A 179 2.83 -12.15 -8.47
N SER A 180 2.91 -12.70 -7.26
CA SER A 180 2.07 -13.85 -6.90
C SER A 180 0.56 -13.52 -6.96
N GLY A 181 0.19 -12.26 -6.72
CA GLY A 181 -1.18 -11.77 -6.91
C GLY A 181 -1.57 -11.79 -8.39
N ILE A 182 -0.73 -11.21 -9.25
CA ILE A 182 -0.92 -11.18 -10.70
C ILE A 182 -1.11 -12.60 -11.24
N ASP A 183 -0.20 -13.52 -10.91
CA ASP A 183 -0.24 -14.90 -11.41
C ASP A 183 -1.52 -15.63 -10.99
N TYR A 184 -2.01 -15.36 -9.78
CA TYR A 184 -3.21 -15.99 -9.24
C TYR A 184 -4.49 -15.52 -9.93
N PHE A 185 -4.58 -14.23 -10.29
CA PHE A 185 -5.75 -13.68 -10.98
C PHE A 185 -5.70 -13.88 -12.50
N SER A 186 -4.52 -13.91 -13.10
CA SER A 186 -4.31 -14.21 -14.53
C SER A 186 -4.50 -15.69 -14.89
N GLY A 187 -4.77 -16.56 -13.91
CA GLY A 187 -4.89 -18.01 -14.12
C GLY A 187 -3.55 -18.72 -14.36
N SER A 188 -2.44 -18.03 -14.11
CA SER A 188 -1.07 -18.53 -14.29
C SER A 188 -0.59 -19.38 -13.10
N ALA A 189 -1.33 -19.39 -11.99
CA ALA A 189 -1.04 -20.21 -10.82
C ALA A 189 -2.12 -21.29 -10.56
N GLY A 190 -1.90 -22.49 -11.11
CA GLY A 190 -2.38 -23.74 -10.51
C GLY A 190 -3.69 -24.31 -11.03
N SER A 191 -3.64 -24.93 -12.21
CA SER A 191 -4.28 -26.24 -12.39
C SER A 191 -3.57 -27.24 -11.46
N LYS A 192 -4.14 -27.49 -10.28
CA LYS A 192 -3.97 -28.75 -9.53
C LYS A 192 -5.26 -29.05 -8.79
#